data_AF-A0A484G119-F1
#
_entry.id   AF-A0A484G119-F1
#
_cell.length_a   1.000
_cell.length_b   1.000
_cell.length_c   1.000
_cell.angle_alpha   90.00
_cell.angle_beta   90.00
_cell.angle_gamma   90.00
#
_symmetry.space_group_name_H-M   'P 1'
#
loop_
_entity.id
_entity.type
_entity.pdbx_description
1 polymer ?
#
loop_
_entity_poly.entity_id
_entity_poly.type
_entity_poly.pdbx_seq_one_letter_code
_entity_poly.pdbx_strand_id
1 'polypeptide(L)'
;MNPSCSPGTEVIPLEPKDQWKPIDQIRSIVFFIARLPLDEEKLRHSLENLIRNYLPILAARIAPIGKTGGLAYHIPAEIPHDRRLFEWSSRRVPTTLAASQLLPSRGGGGGGGGGGGGGEVDGITWGTSIPQLTEEWAPATWPKSRLDDGPDAPLLLVHVTHYTDAAVLGVNLPHAVVDQMGFASFIRAWLTLAAGGKPSEFLQLPPGTLDGPPDVPSKELRLKGTFRLKTRNDRIRILLGFAPELIREPDETRRLAVFPEALITKLRLRYQETINQKHGLKHAKLTNGDVLVAICLKACANQAERSEPSH
;
A
#
# COMPACT_ATOMS: atom_id res chain seq x y z
N MET A 1 -2.95 -35.06 -8.37
CA MET A 1 -1.58 -35.34 -7.90
C MET A 1 -1.26 -34.31 -6.85
N ASN A 2 -1.04 -34.72 -5.59
CA ASN A 2 -0.55 -33.80 -4.56
C ASN A 2 0.85 -33.37 -4.97
N PRO A 3 1.20 -32.07 -4.96
CA PRO A 3 2.61 -31.69 -5.06
C PRO A 3 3.28 -32.25 -3.81
N SER A 4 4.06 -33.31 -3.99
CA SER A 4 4.90 -33.89 -2.95
C SER A 4 5.77 -32.77 -2.39
N CYS A 5 5.70 -32.53 -1.07
CA CYS A 5 6.68 -31.72 -0.37
C CYS A 5 8.07 -32.23 -0.77
N SER A 6 8.82 -31.39 -1.47
CA SER A 6 10.24 -31.62 -1.71
C SER A 6 10.93 -31.77 -0.35
N PRO A 7 11.77 -32.80 -0.14
CA PRO A 7 12.57 -32.93 1.08
C PRO A 7 13.34 -31.62 1.32
N GLY A 8 13.25 -31.06 2.53
CA GLY A 8 13.91 -29.79 2.85
C GLY A 8 13.15 -28.53 2.44
N THR A 9 11.81 -28.57 2.36
CA THR A 9 10.97 -27.36 2.28
C THR A 9 10.13 -27.23 3.54
N GLU A 10 10.33 -26.15 4.29
CA GLU A 10 9.47 -25.75 5.39
C GLU A 10 8.15 -25.18 4.82
N VAL A 11 7.03 -25.66 5.35
CA VAL A 11 5.69 -25.22 4.92
C VAL A 11 5.02 -24.51 6.09
N ILE A 12 4.80 -23.20 5.94
CA ILE A 12 4.14 -22.36 6.95
C ILE A 12 2.77 -21.93 6.40
N PRO A 13 1.64 -22.44 6.92
CA PRO A 13 0.31 -21.99 6.53
C PRO A 13 0.16 -20.47 6.72
N LEU A 14 -0.45 -19.78 5.75
CA LEU A 14 -0.78 -18.37 5.93
C LEU A 14 -1.80 -18.22 7.06
N GLU A 15 -1.78 -17.11 7.80
CA GLU A 15 -2.82 -16.89 8.82
C GLU A 15 -4.18 -16.65 8.15
N PRO A 16 -5.31 -17.01 8.81
CA PRO A 16 -6.63 -16.85 8.23
C PRO A 16 -6.93 -15.42 7.75
N LYS A 17 -6.42 -14.40 8.45
CA LYS A 17 -6.61 -12.98 8.11
C LYS A 17 -5.94 -12.58 6.80
N ASP A 18 -4.84 -13.24 6.44
CA ASP A 18 -4.07 -12.99 5.21
C ASP A 18 -4.65 -13.74 4.00
N GLN A 19 -5.63 -14.61 4.25
CA GLN A 19 -6.29 -15.44 3.24
C GLN A 19 -7.75 -15.01 2.94
N TRP A 20 -8.25 -13.96 3.59
CA TRP A 20 -9.62 -13.48 3.33
C TRP A 20 -9.72 -12.82 1.96
N LYS A 21 -10.75 -13.16 1.19
CA LYS A 21 -11.02 -12.42 -0.05
C LYS A 21 -11.49 -10.98 0.27
N PRO A 22 -10.96 -9.94 -0.40
CA PRO A 22 -10.00 -10.00 -1.51
C PRO A 22 -8.51 -9.90 -1.11
N ILE A 23 -8.18 -9.82 0.20
CA ILE A 23 -6.82 -9.65 0.75
C ILE A 23 -5.83 -10.68 0.18
N ASP A 24 -6.26 -11.94 0.03
CA ASP A 24 -5.45 -13.04 -0.52
C ASP A 24 -4.95 -12.81 -1.95
N GLN A 25 -5.50 -11.83 -2.66
CA GLN A 25 -5.17 -11.50 -4.04
C GLN A 25 -4.41 -10.18 -4.16
N ILE A 26 -4.40 -9.35 -3.13
CA ILE A 26 -3.82 -8.01 -3.20
C ILE A 26 -2.30 -8.10 -3.30
N ARG A 27 -1.74 -7.38 -4.26
CA ARG A 27 -0.32 -7.03 -4.30
C ARG A 27 -0.15 -5.56 -3.99
N SER A 28 0.77 -5.26 -3.08
CA SER A 28 1.14 -3.91 -2.71
C SER A 28 2.27 -3.45 -3.60
N ILE A 29 2.02 -2.40 -4.39
CA ILE A 29 3.04 -1.72 -5.19
C ILE A 29 3.37 -0.39 -4.52
N VAL A 30 4.65 -0.18 -4.22
CA VAL A 30 5.14 1.05 -3.56
C VAL A 30 6.27 1.63 -4.40
N PHE A 31 6.20 2.94 -4.66
CA PHE A 31 7.22 3.69 -5.38
C PHE A 31 7.96 4.63 -4.42
N PHE A 32 9.29 4.47 -4.35
CA PHE A 32 10.19 5.36 -3.62
C PHE A 32 10.90 6.27 -4.60
N ILE A 33 10.81 7.58 -4.37
CA ILE A 33 11.36 8.59 -5.27
C ILE A 33 12.63 9.16 -4.64
N ALA A 34 13.77 8.87 -5.26
CA ALA A 34 15.07 9.42 -4.88
C ALA A 34 15.46 10.54 -5.83
N ARG A 35 15.80 11.72 -5.30
CA ARG A 35 16.31 12.87 -6.07
C ARG A 35 17.80 12.77 -6.42
N LEU A 36 18.30 11.54 -6.45
CA LEU A 36 19.69 11.18 -6.70
C LEU A 36 19.69 9.84 -7.47
N PRO A 37 20.72 9.58 -8.29
CA PRO A 37 20.92 8.26 -8.87
C PRO A 37 21.04 7.19 -7.78
N LEU A 38 20.47 6.01 -8.03
CA LEU A 38 20.60 4.84 -7.17
C LEU A 38 21.68 3.89 -7.70
N ASP A 39 22.48 3.33 -6.80
CA ASP A 39 23.44 2.27 -7.09
C ASP A 39 22.71 0.91 -7.09
N GLU A 40 22.37 0.43 -8.28
CA GLU A 40 21.58 -0.80 -8.46
C GLU A 40 22.32 -2.04 -7.95
N GLU A 41 23.62 -2.18 -8.20
CA GLU A 41 24.38 -3.36 -7.78
C GLU A 41 24.43 -3.45 -6.26
N LYS A 42 24.69 -2.33 -5.60
CA LYS A 42 24.69 -2.23 -4.14
C LYS A 42 23.31 -2.53 -3.55
N LEU A 43 22.25 -2.01 -4.14
CA LEU A 43 20.87 -2.32 -3.72
C LEU A 43 20.54 -3.80 -3.94
N ARG A 44 20.92 -4.38 -5.08
CA ARG A 44 20.68 -5.78 -5.41
C ARG A 44 21.41 -6.73 -4.46
N HIS A 45 22.70 -6.51 -4.23
CA HIS A 45 23.50 -7.33 -3.31
C HIS A 45 23.04 -7.21 -1.86
N SER A 46 22.69 -6.01 -1.41
CA SER A 46 22.15 -5.83 -0.06
C SER A 46 20.76 -6.46 0.13
N LEU A 47 19.93 -6.49 -0.91
CA LEU A 47 18.63 -7.19 -0.88
C LEU A 47 18.82 -8.71 -0.80
N GLU A 48 19.73 -9.26 -1.60
CA GLU A 48 20.09 -10.68 -1.52
C GLU A 48 20.61 -11.05 -0.13
N ASN A 49 21.51 -10.24 0.43
CA ASN A 49 22.02 -10.41 1.79
C ASN A 49 20.89 -10.35 2.83
N LEU A 50 19.96 -9.40 2.71
CA LEU A 50 18.81 -9.29 3.59
C LEU A 50 17.98 -10.57 3.59
N ILE A 51 17.64 -11.07 2.40
CA ILE A 51 16.78 -12.25 2.26
C ILE A 51 17.49 -13.49 2.79
N ARG A 52 18.77 -13.70 2.47
CA ARG A 52 19.49 -14.91 2.89
C ARG A 52 19.74 -14.95 4.39
N ASN A 53 20.07 -13.80 5.00
CA ASN A 53 20.63 -13.79 6.36
C ASN A 53 19.70 -13.20 7.42
N TYR A 54 18.62 -12.49 7.04
CA TYR A 54 17.76 -11.78 7.99
C TYR A 54 16.26 -12.00 7.75
N LEU A 55 15.81 -12.16 6.50
CA LEU A 55 14.41 -12.36 6.13
C LEU A 55 14.22 -13.50 5.12
N PRO A 56 14.49 -14.76 5.51
CA PRO A 56 14.39 -15.92 4.61
C PRO A 56 12.97 -16.16 4.09
N ILE A 57 11.93 -15.67 4.78
CA ILE A 57 10.54 -15.75 4.32
C ILE A 57 10.33 -15.08 2.95
N LEU A 58 11.12 -14.07 2.58
CA LEU A 58 11.03 -13.45 1.26
C LEU A 58 11.53 -14.36 0.13
N ALA A 59 12.30 -15.41 0.45
CA ALA A 59 12.68 -16.45 -0.50
C ALA A 59 11.57 -17.50 -0.73
N ALA A 60 10.45 -17.42 0.00
CA ALA A 60 9.35 -18.38 -0.10
C ALA A 60 8.63 -18.30 -1.45
N ARG A 61 7.73 -19.27 -1.66
CA ARG A 61 6.63 -19.19 -2.63
C ARG A 61 5.31 -19.35 -1.90
N ILE A 62 4.27 -18.67 -2.37
CA ILE A 62 2.91 -18.94 -1.89
C ILE A 62 2.29 -19.98 -2.82
N ALA A 63 1.87 -21.11 -2.26
CA ALA A 63 1.18 -22.15 -3.00
C ALA A 63 0.01 -22.75 -2.18
N PRO A 64 -0.97 -23.37 -2.85
CA PRO A 64 -2.05 -24.05 -2.16
C PRO A 64 -1.56 -25.27 -1.35
N ILE A 65 -2.16 -25.47 -0.18
CA ILE A 65 -1.98 -26.63 0.70
C ILE A 65 -3.28 -27.39 0.91
N GLY A 66 -3.15 -28.72 1.02
CA GLY A 66 -4.24 -29.62 1.30
C GLY A 66 -5.32 -29.67 0.21
N LYS A 67 -6.36 -30.48 0.45
CA LYS A 67 -7.52 -30.59 -0.45
C LYS A 67 -8.50 -29.43 -0.34
N THR A 68 -8.40 -28.65 0.73
CA THR A 68 -9.31 -27.54 1.08
C THR A 68 -8.90 -26.21 0.45
N GLY A 69 -7.71 -26.12 -0.16
CA GLY A 69 -7.27 -24.95 -0.94
C GLY A 69 -6.76 -23.77 -0.11
N GLY A 70 -6.34 -23.99 1.14
CA GLY A 70 -5.64 -22.95 1.93
C GLY A 70 -4.29 -22.61 1.29
N LEU A 71 -3.72 -21.45 1.62
CA LEU A 71 -2.41 -21.02 1.12
C LEU A 71 -1.33 -21.22 2.19
N ALA A 72 -0.11 -21.53 1.76
CA ALA A 72 1.06 -21.58 2.63
C ALA A 72 2.30 -20.97 1.97
N TYR A 73 3.23 -20.53 2.80
CA TYR A 73 4.62 -20.28 2.43
C TYR A 73 5.36 -21.60 2.29
N HIS A 74 6.04 -21.76 1.17
CA HIS A 74 6.98 -22.85 0.91
C HIS A 74 8.38 -22.24 0.93
N ILE A 75 9.08 -22.42 2.05
CA ILE A 75 10.41 -21.87 2.30
C ILE A 75 11.42 -23.00 2.16
N PRO A 76 12.45 -22.88 1.31
CA PRO A 76 13.54 -23.84 1.28
C PRO A 76 14.27 -23.85 2.64
N ALA A 77 14.50 -25.04 3.22
CA ALA A 77 15.24 -25.20 4.48
C ALA A 77 16.67 -24.65 4.37
N GLU A 78 17.28 -24.83 3.20
CA GLU A 78 18.48 -24.13 2.79
C GLU A 78 18.17 -23.41 1.48
N ILE A 79 18.48 -22.12 1.39
CA ILE A 79 18.23 -21.32 0.20
C ILE A 79 19.34 -21.62 -0.82
N PRO A 80 19.04 -22.28 -1.95
CA PRO A 80 20.05 -22.59 -2.96
C PRO A 80 20.74 -21.32 -3.47
N HIS A 81 22.00 -21.43 -3.87
CA HIS A 81 22.76 -20.29 -4.39
C HIS A 81 22.15 -19.73 -5.68
N ASP A 82 21.65 -20.62 -6.55
CA ASP A 82 21.02 -20.31 -7.84
C ASP A 82 19.52 -19.98 -7.75
N ARG A 83 18.93 -20.06 -6.56
CA ARG A 83 17.51 -19.73 -6.38
C ARG A 83 17.26 -18.26 -6.71
N ARG A 84 16.28 -18.03 -7.58
CA ARG A 84 15.75 -16.69 -7.85
C ARG A 84 15.00 -16.15 -6.63
N LEU A 85 15.68 -15.31 -5.83
CA LEU A 85 15.11 -14.73 -4.60
C LEU A 85 14.05 -13.66 -4.89
N PHE A 86 14.32 -12.82 -5.89
CA PHE A 86 13.45 -11.73 -6.32
C PHE A 86 13.61 -11.52 -7.83
N GLU A 87 12.66 -10.82 -8.43
CA GLU A 87 12.81 -10.29 -9.78
C GLU A 87 13.41 -8.88 -9.72
N TRP A 88 14.39 -8.60 -10.56
CA TRP A 88 14.97 -7.27 -10.71
C TRP A 88 14.90 -6.84 -12.17
N SER A 89 14.54 -5.58 -12.39
CA SER A 89 14.61 -4.95 -13.70
C SER A 89 14.91 -3.46 -13.56
N SER A 90 15.40 -2.83 -14.62
CA SER A 90 15.55 -1.38 -14.64
C SER A 90 15.33 -0.82 -16.04
N ARG A 91 15.00 0.47 -16.10
CA ARG A 91 14.86 1.22 -17.35
C ARG A 91 15.44 2.61 -17.17
N ARG A 92 15.94 3.20 -18.27
CA ARG A 92 16.43 4.59 -18.30
C ARG A 92 15.49 5.45 -19.12
N VAL A 93 15.13 6.60 -18.58
CA VAL A 93 14.33 7.64 -19.23
C VAL A 93 15.28 8.81 -19.51
N PRO A 94 15.47 9.21 -20.79
CA PRO A 94 16.45 10.22 -21.18
C PRO A 94 15.97 11.66 -20.90
N THR A 95 15.32 11.89 -19.74
CA THR A 95 14.81 13.20 -19.29
C THR A 95 14.99 13.35 -17.78
N THR A 96 14.66 14.51 -17.23
CA THR A 96 14.60 14.70 -15.77
C THR A 96 13.26 14.23 -15.21
N LEU A 97 13.20 13.88 -13.92
CA LEU A 97 11.95 13.52 -13.27
C LEU A 97 10.95 14.68 -13.30
N ALA A 98 11.42 15.93 -13.18
CA ALA A 98 10.56 17.11 -13.29
C ALA A 98 9.94 17.25 -14.69
N ALA A 99 10.71 16.98 -15.76
CA ALA A 99 10.22 17.05 -17.13
C ALA A 99 9.13 16.01 -17.43
N SER A 100 9.07 14.91 -16.66
CA SER A 100 8.00 13.91 -16.80
C SER A 100 6.62 14.44 -16.39
N GLN A 101 6.55 15.52 -15.60
CA GLN A 101 5.31 16.08 -15.05
C GLN A 101 4.44 15.07 -14.27
N LEU A 102 5.00 13.92 -13.88
CA LEU A 102 4.26 12.87 -13.16
C LEU A 102 3.97 13.24 -11.71
N LEU A 103 4.80 14.08 -11.11
CA LEU A 103 4.60 14.59 -9.76
C LEU A 103 3.97 15.98 -9.79
N PRO A 104 3.08 16.30 -8.82
CA PRO A 104 2.56 17.65 -8.69
C PRO A 104 3.69 18.67 -8.62
N SER A 105 3.64 19.66 -9.52
CA SER A 105 4.58 20.78 -9.52
C SER A 105 4.52 21.49 -8.17
N ARG A 106 5.68 21.69 -7.53
CA ARG A 106 5.80 22.37 -6.23
C ARG A 106 5.43 23.87 -6.25
N GLY A 107 4.93 24.38 -7.38
CA GLY A 107 4.44 25.74 -7.56
C GLY A 107 3.72 25.85 -8.89
N GLY A 108 2.40 25.72 -8.88
CA GLY A 108 1.59 25.85 -10.09
C GLY A 108 0.29 25.08 -9.96
N GLY A 109 -0.67 25.65 -9.24
CA GLY A 109 -2.06 25.25 -9.38
C GLY A 109 -2.47 25.36 -10.85
N GLY A 110 -3.05 24.29 -11.39
CA GLY A 110 -3.65 24.33 -12.71
C GLY A 110 -4.87 25.27 -12.70
N GLY A 111 -4.79 26.31 -13.53
CA GLY A 111 -5.97 26.93 -14.15
C GLY A 111 -6.43 28.29 -13.61
N GLY A 112 -5.73 29.37 -13.98
CA GLY A 112 -6.33 30.71 -14.03
C GLY A 112 -5.41 31.89 -13.71
N GLY A 113 -4.68 32.40 -14.71
CA GLY A 113 -4.20 33.79 -14.74
C GLY A 113 -2.80 34.02 -14.14
N GLY A 114 -1.97 34.76 -14.88
CA GLY A 114 -0.54 34.94 -14.62
C GLY A 114 -0.20 35.77 -13.38
N GLY A 115 1.08 35.71 -13.00
CA GLY A 115 1.66 36.62 -12.02
C GLY A 115 2.58 35.89 -11.04
N GLY A 116 3.88 36.18 -11.11
CA GLY A 116 4.89 35.61 -10.23
C GLY A 116 4.62 35.89 -8.75
N GLY A 117 4.87 34.87 -7.93
CA GLY A 117 4.84 34.96 -6.47
C GLY A 117 4.99 33.56 -5.89
N GLY A 118 6.08 33.33 -5.16
CA GLY A 118 6.29 32.11 -4.37
C GLY A 118 5.36 32.08 -3.16
N GLY A 119 4.06 31.93 -3.40
CA GLY A 119 3.04 31.75 -2.37
C GLY A 119 2.87 30.29 -2.00
N GLU A 120 2.72 30.02 -0.70
CA GLU A 120 2.23 28.72 -0.20
C GLU A 120 0.95 28.34 -0.96
N VAL A 121 0.94 27.14 -1.54
CA VAL A 121 -0.26 26.59 -2.17
C VAL A 121 -1.26 26.30 -1.05
N ASP A 122 -2.25 27.17 -0.88
CA ASP A 122 -3.21 27.12 0.24
C ASP A 122 -4.34 26.08 0.03
N GLY A 123 -4.33 25.37 -1.11
CA GLY A 123 -5.39 24.46 -1.55
C GLY A 123 -4.94 23.03 -1.86
N ILE A 124 -5.92 22.10 -1.89
CA ILE A 124 -5.71 20.70 -2.29
C ILE A 124 -5.36 20.66 -3.78
N THR A 125 -4.30 19.93 -4.14
CA THR A 125 -3.89 19.75 -5.53
C THR A 125 -4.11 18.31 -5.99
N TRP A 126 -4.56 18.15 -7.22
CA TRP A 126 -4.73 16.85 -7.86
C TRP A 126 -3.51 16.53 -8.71
N GLY A 127 -2.89 15.39 -8.43
CA GLY A 127 -1.77 14.86 -9.19
C GLY A 127 -2.22 13.86 -10.26
N THR A 128 -1.20 13.26 -10.88
CA THR A 128 -1.31 12.21 -11.88
C THR A 128 -2.13 11.01 -11.38
N SER A 129 -2.78 10.33 -12.30
CA SER A 129 -3.54 9.12 -11.98
C SER A 129 -2.60 7.99 -11.52
N ILE A 130 -3.05 7.18 -10.55
CA ILE A 130 -2.27 6.03 -10.08
C ILE A 130 -2.00 5.01 -11.20
N PRO A 131 -2.95 4.70 -12.10
CA PRO A 131 -2.67 3.85 -13.25
C PRO A 131 -1.53 4.38 -14.14
N GLN A 132 -1.53 5.67 -14.44
CA GLN A 132 -0.48 6.30 -15.25
C GLN A 132 0.88 6.27 -14.53
N LEU A 133 0.92 6.57 -13.23
CA LEU A 133 2.15 6.42 -12.44
C LEU A 133 2.67 4.97 -12.47
N THR A 134 1.76 4.00 -12.41
CA THR A 134 2.13 2.59 -12.45
C THR A 134 2.67 2.19 -13.82
N GLU A 135 2.04 2.63 -14.91
CA GLU A 135 2.53 2.38 -16.27
C GLU A 135 3.92 2.99 -16.51
N GLU A 136 4.20 4.13 -15.87
CA GLU A 136 5.48 4.83 -15.98
C GLU A 136 6.57 4.33 -15.04
N TRP A 137 6.24 3.64 -13.94
CA TRP A 137 7.26 3.23 -12.96
C TRP A 137 7.28 1.73 -12.68
N ALA A 138 6.37 0.96 -13.27
CA ALA A 138 6.34 -0.49 -13.18
C ALA A 138 6.40 -1.15 -14.57
N PRO A 139 7.10 -2.30 -14.70
CA PRO A 139 7.00 -3.14 -15.89
C PRO A 139 5.56 -3.58 -16.14
N ALA A 140 5.14 -3.59 -17.40
CA ALA A 140 3.82 -4.09 -17.82
C ALA A 140 3.62 -5.59 -17.51
N THR A 141 4.72 -6.33 -17.33
CA THR A 141 4.73 -7.76 -16.98
C THR A 141 4.47 -8.02 -15.50
N TRP A 142 4.42 -6.99 -14.65
CA TRP A 142 4.15 -7.20 -13.24
C TRP A 142 2.73 -7.74 -13.00
N PRO A 143 2.59 -8.77 -12.14
CA PRO A 143 1.30 -9.27 -11.73
C PRO A 143 0.53 -8.17 -10.99
N LYS A 144 -0.74 -7.99 -11.36
CA LYS A 144 -1.65 -7.02 -10.74
C LYS A 144 -2.29 -7.60 -9.47
N SER A 145 -2.44 -8.91 -9.45
CA SER A 145 -2.93 -9.69 -8.32
C SER A 145 -2.06 -10.92 -8.10
N ARG A 146 -2.14 -11.53 -6.91
CA ARG A 146 -1.47 -12.81 -6.63
C ARG A 146 -1.97 -13.96 -7.54
N LEU A 147 -3.17 -13.85 -8.11
CA LEU A 147 -3.67 -14.86 -9.04
C LEU A 147 -2.97 -14.81 -10.40
N ASP A 148 -2.35 -13.68 -10.72
CA ASP A 148 -1.57 -13.50 -11.95
C ASP A 148 -0.13 -14.00 -11.79
N ASP A 149 0.26 -14.44 -10.58
CA ASP A 149 1.59 -14.97 -10.31
C ASP A 149 1.81 -16.27 -11.10
N GLY A 150 2.90 -16.30 -11.88
CA GLY A 150 3.33 -17.51 -12.57
C GLY A 150 3.75 -18.63 -11.61
N PRO A 151 3.93 -19.86 -12.14
CA PRO A 151 4.50 -20.95 -11.36
C PRO A 151 5.87 -20.55 -10.80
N ASP A 152 6.13 -20.85 -9.52
CA ASP A 152 7.39 -20.50 -8.83
C ASP A 152 7.74 -19.00 -8.85
N ALA A 153 6.74 -18.10 -8.97
CA ALA A 153 6.96 -16.66 -8.94
C ALA A 153 7.59 -16.21 -7.61
N PRO A 154 8.68 -15.43 -7.62
CA PRO A 154 9.21 -14.84 -6.40
C PRO A 154 8.19 -13.89 -5.78
N LEU A 155 8.18 -13.81 -4.45
CA LEU A 155 7.28 -12.90 -3.75
C LEU A 155 7.59 -11.45 -4.10
N LEU A 156 8.88 -11.10 -4.11
CA LEU A 156 9.35 -9.74 -4.27
C LEU A 156 9.76 -9.45 -5.71
N LEU A 157 9.20 -8.39 -6.27
CA LEU A 157 9.61 -7.83 -7.57
C LEU A 157 10.09 -6.40 -7.35
N VAL A 158 11.22 -6.06 -7.97
CA VAL A 158 11.86 -4.75 -7.87
C VAL A 158 12.12 -4.19 -9.26
N HIS A 159 11.82 -2.91 -9.43
CA HIS A 159 12.10 -2.18 -10.65
C HIS A 159 12.73 -0.82 -10.34
N VAL A 160 13.76 -0.44 -11.09
CA VAL A 160 14.35 0.91 -11.00
C VAL A 160 14.15 1.67 -12.30
N THR A 161 13.40 2.78 -12.24
CA THR A 161 13.33 3.75 -13.35
C THR A 161 14.32 4.87 -13.09
N HIS A 162 15.36 4.98 -13.91
CA HIS A 162 16.36 6.03 -13.85
C HIS A 162 15.95 7.22 -14.73
N TYR A 163 15.91 8.39 -14.13
CA TYR A 163 15.95 9.68 -14.83
C TYR A 163 17.39 10.21 -14.82
N THR A 164 17.63 11.27 -15.57
CA THR A 164 18.95 11.94 -15.62
C THR A 164 19.37 12.57 -14.29
N ASP A 165 18.41 12.96 -13.44
CA ASP A 165 18.62 13.66 -12.17
C ASP A 165 18.04 12.93 -10.94
N ALA A 166 17.40 11.78 -11.14
CA ALA A 166 16.63 11.09 -10.11
C ALA A 166 16.44 9.61 -10.44
N ALA A 167 15.92 8.84 -9.49
CA ALA A 167 15.50 7.47 -9.72
C ALA A 167 14.22 7.16 -8.93
N VAL A 168 13.40 6.29 -9.49
CA VAL A 168 12.21 5.73 -8.83
C VAL A 168 12.43 4.25 -8.63
N LEU A 169 12.41 3.82 -7.37
CA LEU A 169 12.47 2.43 -6.95
C LEU A 169 11.05 1.92 -6.71
N GLY A 170 10.55 1.08 -7.61
CA GLY A 170 9.29 0.37 -7.47
C GLY A 170 9.50 -0.98 -6.80
N VAL A 171 8.63 -1.33 -5.85
CA VAL A 171 8.62 -2.63 -5.19
C VAL A 171 7.19 -3.19 -5.21
N ASN A 172 7.04 -4.46 -5.61
CA ASN A 172 5.76 -5.16 -5.70
C ASN A 172 5.82 -6.47 -4.89
N LEU A 173 4.94 -6.61 -3.89
CA LEU A 173 4.92 -7.74 -2.94
C LEU A 173 3.47 -8.09 -2.55
N PRO A 174 3.07 -9.38 -2.43
CA PRO A 174 1.73 -9.74 -1.98
C PRO A 174 1.44 -9.23 -0.57
N HIS A 175 0.25 -8.69 -0.36
CA HIS A 175 -0.18 -8.15 0.94
C HIS A 175 -0.24 -9.24 2.03
N ALA A 176 -0.41 -10.51 1.64
CA ALA A 176 -0.34 -11.62 2.58
C ALA A 176 1.02 -11.74 3.28
N VAL A 177 2.09 -11.21 2.67
CA VAL A 177 3.48 -11.26 3.20
C VAL A 177 3.75 -10.10 4.15
N VAL A 178 3.30 -8.90 3.78
CA VAL A 178 3.55 -7.68 4.55
C VAL A 178 2.33 -6.78 4.57
N ASP A 179 2.03 -6.25 5.76
CA ASP A 179 1.23 -5.04 5.88
C ASP A 179 2.10 -3.79 5.63
N GLN A 180 1.52 -2.60 5.79
CA GLN A 180 2.25 -1.34 5.58
C GLN A 180 3.42 -1.15 6.57
N MET A 181 3.29 -1.62 7.81
CA MET A 181 4.34 -1.52 8.84
C MET A 181 5.48 -2.51 8.59
N GLY A 182 5.14 -3.72 8.14
CA GLY A 182 6.07 -4.74 7.65
C GLY A 182 6.84 -4.23 6.43
N PHE A 183 6.15 -3.58 5.49
CA PHE A 183 6.78 -2.96 4.32
C PHE A 183 7.80 -1.89 4.73
N ALA A 184 7.43 -1.00 5.66
CA ALA A 184 8.33 0.03 6.18
C ALA A 184 9.56 -0.58 6.88
N SER A 185 9.37 -1.64 7.67
CA SER A 185 10.44 -2.35 8.37
C SER A 185 11.39 -3.04 7.39
N PHE A 186 10.85 -3.71 6.38
CA PHE A 186 11.59 -4.33 5.28
C PHE A 186 12.47 -3.31 4.54
N ILE A 187 11.90 -2.19 4.10
CA ILE A 187 12.64 -1.16 3.34
C ILE A 187 13.74 -0.54 4.21
N ARG A 188 13.47 -0.24 5.48
CA ARG A 188 14.48 0.30 6.39
C ARG A 188 15.65 -0.67 6.60
N ALA A 189 15.35 -1.94 6.81
CA ALA A 189 16.37 -2.97 6.97
C ALA A 189 17.23 -3.11 5.70
N TRP A 190 16.59 -3.15 4.53
CA TRP A 190 17.28 -3.21 3.25
C TRP A 190 18.23 -2.02 3.05
N LEU A 191 17.72 -0.80 3.22
CA LEU A 191 18.54 0.40 3.05
C LEU A 191 19.65 0.52 4.10
N THR A 192 19.43 0.02 5.32
CA THR A 192 20.46 -0.04 6.36
C THR A 192 21.61 -0.95 5.95
N LEU A 193 21.31 -2.14 5.41
CA LEU A 193 22.31 -3.05 4.85
C LEU A 193 23.02 -2.43 3.64
N ALA A 194 22.28 -1.78 2.75
CA ALA A 194 22.87 -1.06 1.63
C ALA A 194 23.86 0.00 2.14
N ALA A 195 23.53 0.73 3.21
CA ALA A 195 24.43 1.70 3.82
C ALA A 195 25.66 1.08 4.54
N GLY A 196 25.77 -0.25 4.60
CA GLY A 196 26.85 -0.97 5.31
C GLY A 196 26.58 -1.18 6.80
N GLY A 197 25.37 -0.88 7.27
CA GLY A 197 24.94 -1.13 8.65
C GLY A 197 24.36 -2.53 8.86
N LYS A 198 23.98 -2.83 10.10
CA LYS A 198 23.22 -4.05 10.46
C LYS A 198 21.75 -3.67 10.72
N PRO A 199 20.78 -4.38 10.13
CA PRO A 199 19.37 -4.08 10.35
C PRO A 199 18.96 -4.45 11.78
N SER A 200 17.97 -3.74 12.32
CA SER A 200 17.32 -4.15 13.57
C SER A 200 16.70 -5.53 13.42
N GLU A 201 16.65 -6.28 14.51
CA GLU A 201 15.96 -7.56 14.51
C GLU A 201 14.48 -7.35 14.18
N PHE A 202 13.97 -8.23 13.32
CA PHE A 202 12.55 -8.23 12.99
C PHE A 202 11.76 -8.72 14.18
N LEU A 203 10.65 -8.05 14.46
CA LEU A 203 9.73 -8.44 15.51
C LEU A 203 9.16 -9.83 15.18
N GLN A 204 9.56 -10.83 15.95
CA GLN A 204 8.98 -12.16 15.88
C GLN A 204 7.80 -12.23 16.84
N LEU A 205 6.60 -12.30 16.28
CA LEU A 205 5.38 -12.50 17.07
C LEU A 205 5.08 -14.00 17.09
N PRO A 206 4.91 -14.63 18.27
CA PRO A 206 4.40 -15.99 18.35
C PRO A 206 3.06 -16.13 17.61
N PRO A 207 2.75 -17.31 17.03
CA PRO A 207 1.47 -17.54 16.39
C PRO A 207 0.29 -17.18 17.30
N GLY A 208 -0.69 -16.46 16.75
CA GLY A 208 -1.89 -16.06 17.49
C GLY A 208 -1.72 -14.84 18.42
N THR A 209 -0.54 -14.21 18.47
CA THR A 209 -0.34 -12.98 19.28
C THR A 209 -1.31 -11.85 18.87
N LEU A 210 -1.72 -11.81 17.60
CA LEU A 210 -2.66 -10.83 17.06
C LEU A 210 -4.11 -11.33 17.00
N ASP A 211 -4.42 -12.50 17.58
CA ASP A 211 -5.78 -13.04 17.60
C ASP A 211 -6.68 -12.34 18.64
N GLY A 212 -6.12 -11.48 19.48
CA GLY A 212 -6.82 -10.77 20.54
C GLY A 212 -6.55 -11.36 21.93
N PRO A 213 -7.15 -10.79 22.98
CA PRO A 213 -6.96 -11.26 24.35
C PRO A 213 -7.46 -12.72 24.52
N PRO A 214 -6.71 -13.59 25.21
CA PRO A 214 -7.04 -15.02 25.33
C PRO A 214 -8.29 -15.28 26.18
N ASP A 215 -8.66 -14.31 27.02
CA ASP A 215 -9.85 -14.31 27.88
C ASP A 215 -11.13 -13.95 27.12
N VAL A 216 -11.01 -13.44 25.89
CA VAL A 216 -12.16 -13.15 25.04
C VAL A 216 -12.40 -14.34 24.10
N PRO A 217 -13.58 -14.98 24.13
CA PRO A 217 -13.87 -16.11 23.26
C PRO A 217 -13.67 -15.77 21.78
N SER A 218 -13.10 -16.69 20.97
CA SER A 218 -12.92 -16.45 19.53
C SER A 218 -14.23 -16.12 18.80
N LYS A 219 -15.37 -16.58 19.32
CA LYS A 219 -16.71 -16.25 18.81
C LYS A 219 -17.05 -14.77 19.01
N GLU A 220 -16.57 -14.14 20.08
CA GLU A 220 -16.73 -12.71 20.37
C GLU A 220 -15.71 -11.86 19.60
N LEU A 221 -14.47 -12.34 19.47
CA LEU A 221 -13.42 -11.67 18.68
C LEU A 221 -13.70 -11.72 17.17
N ARG A 222 -14.33 -12.80 16.69
CA ARG A 222 -14.64 -13.05 15.28
C ARG A 222 -16.14 -12.98 15.03
N LEU A 223 -16.83 -12.01 15.64
CA LEU A 223 -18.25 -11.78 15.35
C LEU A 223 -18.42 -11.25 13.92
N LYS A 224 -18.73 -12.16 13.00
CA LYS A 224 -19.09 -11.81 11.63
C LYS A 224 -20.50 -11.22 11.62
N GLY A 225 -20.60 -9.90 11.42
CA GLY A 225 -21.88 -9.22 11.13
C GLY A 225 -22.71 -8.77 12.34
N THR A 226 -22.19 -8.81 13.58
CA THR A 226 -22.83 -8.11 14.71
C THR A 226 -22.61 -6.60 14.64
N PHE A 227 -21.44 -6.17 14.18
CA PHE A 227 -21.24 -4.82 13.64
C PHE A 227 -21.74 -4.77 12.19
N ARG A 228 -23.02 -5.09 11.97
CA ARG A 228 -23.73 -4.64 10.78
C ARG A 228 -23.83 -3.12 10.90
N LEU A 229 -22.83 -2.41 10.41
CA LEU A 229 -23.00 -0.99 10.12
C LEU A 229 -24.16 -0.77 9.14
N LYS A 230 -24.57 -1.81 8.38
CA LYS A 230 -25.61 -1.76 7.35
C LYS A 230 -26.35 -3.11 7.22
N THR A 231 -27.67 -3.09 7.35
CA THR A 231 -28.56 -4.23 7.08
C THR A 231 -28.54 -4.62 5.59
N ARG A 232 -29.16 -5.75 5.21
CA ARG A 232 -29.32 -6.12 3.79
C ARG A 232 -30.07 -5.04 3.02
N ASN A 233 -31.03 -4.38 3.67
CA ASN A 233 -31.79 -3.27 3.10
C ASN A 233 -30.92 -2.01 2.93
N ASP A 234 -30.03 -1.71 3.87
CA ASP A 234 -29.11 -0.58 3.74
C ASP A 234 -28.10 -0.79 2.62
N ARG A 235 -27.62 -2.03 2.42
CA ARG A 235 -26.80 -2.41 1.27
C ARG A 235 -27.54 -2.20 -0.05
N ILE A 236 -28.81 -2.61 -0.14
CA ILE A 236 -29.63 -2.43 -1.34
C ILE A 236 -29.90 -0.95 -1.59
N ARG A 237 -30.24 -0.16 -0.56
CA ARG A 237 -30.46 1.30 -0.69
C ARG A 237 -29.21 2.02 -1.16
N ILE A 238 -28.04 1.64 -0.64
CA ILE A 238 -26.75 2.14 -1.11
C ILE A 238 -26.54 1.77 -2.56
N LEU A 239 -26.70 0.49 -2.90
CA LEU A 239 -26.48 0.04 -4.27
C LEU A 239 -27.43 0.74 -5.26
N LEU A 240 -28.70 0.94 -4.89
CA LEU A 240 -29.68 1.68 -5.68
C LEU A 240 -29.35 3.17 -5.78
N GLY A 241 -28.89 3.81 -4.71
CA GLY A 241 -28.47 5.22 -4.73
C GLY A 241 -27.22 5.46 -5.58
N PHE A 242 -26.30 4.48 -5.61
CA PHE A 242 -25.09 4.54 -6.43
C PHE A 242 -25.31 4.00 -7.87
N ALA A 243 -26.40 3.29 -8.15
CA ALA A 243 -26.62 2.66 -9.46
C ALA A 243 -26.63 3.67 -10.64
N PRO A 244 -27.30 4.84 -10.55
CA PRO A 244 -27.23 5.84 -11.62
C PRO A 244 -25.81 6.35 -11.86
N GLU A 245 -25.04 6.56 -10.79
CA GLU A 245 -23.64 7.01 -10.86
C GLU A 245 -22.74 5.92 -11.43
N LEU A 246 -22.91 4.66 -11.04
CA LEU A 246 -22.15 3.53 -11.57
C LEU A 246 -22.43 3.26 -13.06
N ILE A 247 -23.64 3.55 -13.52
CA ILE A 247 -24.01 3.46 -14.95
C ILE A 247 -23.44 4.66 -15.73
N ARG A 248 -23.48 5.86 -15.15
CA ARG A 248 -23.04 7.10 -15.79
C ARG A 248 -21.51 7.24 -15.82
N GLU A 249 -20.86 6.86 -14.73
CA GLU A 249 -19.41 6.96 -14.50
C GLU A 249 -18.87 5.54 -14.22
N PRO A 250 -18.87 4.64 -15.23
CA PRO A 250 -18.46 3.25 -15.03
C PRO A 250 -16.96 3.09 -14.70
N ASP A 251 -16.16 4.13 -14.98
CA ASP A 251 -14.72 4.11 -14.83
C ASP A 251 -14.26 4.91 -13.59
N GLU A 252 -13.64 4.20 -12.64
CA GLU A 252 -13.04 4.84 -11.46
C GLU A 252 -11.64 5.38 -11.79
N THR A 253 -11.50 6.70 -11.88
CA THR A 253 -10.19 7.33 -12.05
C THR A 253 -9.51 7.52 -10.69
N ARG A 254 -8.59 6.62 -10.35
CA ARG A 254 -7.76 6.76 -9.14
C ARG A 254 -6.69 7.84 -9.32
N ARG A 255 -6.75 8.91 -8.53
CA ARG A 255 -5.81 10.05 -8.59
C ARG A 255 -5.10 10.30 -7.26
N LEU A 256 -3.92 10.90 -7.33
CA LEU A 256 -3.24 11.41 -6.15
C LEU A 256 -3.86 12.76 -5.72
N ALA A 257 -4.29 12.87 -4.47
CA ALA A 257 -4.64 14.15 -3.86
C ALA A 257 -3.53 14.56 -2.88
N VAL A 258 -2.99 15.76 -3.05
CA VAL A 258 -1.97 16.32 -2.17
C VAL A 258 -2.58 17.43 -1.32
N PHE A 259 -2.52 17.22 -0.01
CA PHE A 259 -3.01 18.16 0.99
C PHE A 259 -1.84 18.92 1.60
N PRO A 260 -1.80 20.26 1.51
CA PRO A 260 -0.77 21.06 2.15
C PRO A 260 -0.79 20.88 3.67
N GLU A 261 0.38 20.71 4.29
CA GLU A 261 0.49 20.53 5.74
C GLU A 261 -0.03 21.76 6.51
N ALA A 262 0.22 22.96 5.99
CA ALA A 262 -0.26 24.22 6.56
C ALA A 262 -1.80 24.23 6.64
N LEU A 263 -2.48 23.83 5.55
CA LEU A 263 -3.94 23.73 5.51
C LEU A 263 -4.46 22.73 6.55
N ILE A 264 -3.91 21.52 6.59
CA ILE A 264 -4.34 20.47 7.53
C ILE A 264 -4.10 20.92 8.98
N THR A 265 -2.96 21.53 9.26
CA THR A 265 -2.63 22.04 10.60
C THR A 265 -3.58 23.17 11.01
N LYS A 266 -3.86 24.12 10.13
CA LYS A 266 -4.81 25.21 10.37
C LYS A 266 -6.21 24.69 10.69
N LEU A 267 -6.70 23.71 9.94
CA LEU A 267 -7.99 23.09 10.19
C LEU A 267 -8.00 22.32 11.52
N ARG A 268 -6.95 21.55 11.81
CA ARG A 268 -6.81 20.79 13.06
C ARG A 268 -6.88 21.71 14.27
N LEU A 269 -6.11 22.81 14.27
CA LEU A 269 -6.08 23.77 15.37
C LEU A 269 -7.45 24.44 15.55
N ARG A 270 -8.07 24.92 14.46
CA ARG A 270 -9.39 25.56 14.49
C ARG A 270 -10.47 24.64 15.09
N TYR A 271 -10.53 23.39 14.65
CA TYR A 271 -11.55 22.45 15.13
C TYR A 271 -11.23 21.93 16.53
N GLN A 272 -9.96 21.82 16.90
CA GLN A 272 -9.58 21.51 18.28
C GLN A 272 -10.06 22.60 19.24
N GLU A 273 -9.86 23.87 18.89
CA GLU A 273 -10.33 25.01 19.69
C GLU A 273 -11.86 24.98 19.85
N THR A 274 -12.59 24.72 18.77
CA THR A 274 -14.06 24.60 18.80
C THR A 274 -14.52 23.47 19.72
N ILE A 275 -13.87 22.30 19.66
CA ILE A 275 -14.16 21.16 20.55
C ILE A 275 -13.88 21.54 22.01
N ASN A 276 -12.74 22.18 22.27
CA ASN A 276 -12.37 22.60 23.62
C ASN A 276 -13.37 23.61 24.20
N GLN A 277 -13.88 24.54 23.39
CA GLN A 277 -14.90 25.51 23.81
C GLN A 277 -16.24 24.83 24.13
N LYS A 278 -16.66 23.85 23.32
CA LYS A 278 -17.97 23.20 23.46
C LYS A 278 -18.01 22.10 24.53
N HIS A 279 -16.90 21.40 24.72
CA HIS A 279 -16.86 20.18 25.52
C HIS A 279 -15.79 20.21 26.63
N GLY A 280 -14.95 21.25 26.70
CA GLY A 280 -13.87 21.38 27.67
C GLY A 280 -12.58 20.67 27.26
N LEU A 281 -11.51 20.83 28.05
CA LEU A 281 -10.15 20.40 27.72
C LEU A 281 -9.86 18.89 27.90
N LYS A 282 -10.84 18.10 28.36
CA LYS A 282 -10.65 16.67 28.66
C LYS A 282 -10.88 15.74 27.46
N HIS A 283 -11.23 16.29 26.29
CA HIS A 283 -11.54 15.49 25.10
C HIS A 283 -10.29 15.10 24.29
N ALA A 284 -10.44 14.05 23.49
CA ALA A 284 -9.39 13.54 22.62
C ALA A 284 -8.85 14.64 21.70
N LYS A 285 -7.52 14.65 21.54
CA LYS A 285 -6.85 15.59 20.61
C LYS A 285 -7.05 15.11 19.18
N LEU A 286 -7.48 16.02 18.31
CA LEU A 286 -7.52 15.77 16.88
C LEU A 286 -6.12 15.57 16.32
N THR A 287 -6.01 14.59 15.43
CA THR A 287 -4.83 14.29 14.62
C THR A 287 -4.98 14.86 13.21
N ASN A 288 -3.88 14.92 12.44
CA ASN A 288 -3.98 15.25 11.02
C ASN A 288 -4.81 14.22 10.24
N GLY A 289 -4.79 12.96 10.67
CA GLY A 289 -5.61 11.89 10.09
C GLY A 289 -7.11 12.15 10.24
N ASP A 290 -7.55 12.60 11.42
CA ASP A 290 -8.96 12.91 11.67
C ASP A 290 -9.47 14.03 10.75
N VAL A 291 -8.63 15.05 10.53
CA VAL A 291 -8.95 16.16 9.61
C VAL A 291 -9.05 15.68 8.17
N LEU A 292 -8.12 14.85 7.71
CA LEU A 292 -8.15 14.29 6.36
C LEU A 292 -9.40 13.43 6.13
N VAL A 293 -9.71 12.55 7.08
CA VAL A 293 -10.93 11.71 7.02
C VAL A 293 -12.19 12.58 7.00
N ALA A 294 -12.26 13.62 7.83
CA ALA A 294 -13.40 14.54 7.85
C ALA A 294 -13.59 15.30 6.52
N ILE A 295 -12.50 15.75 5.89
CA ILE A 295 -12.56 16.39 4.57
C ILE A 295 -13.11 15.41 3.52
N CYS A 296 -12.57 14.19 3.46
CA CYS A 296 -13.03 13.17 2.52
C CYS A 296 -14.50 12.80 2.74
N LEU A 297 -14.92 12.58 4.00
CA LEU A 297 -16.31 12.28 4.34
C LEU A 297 -17.26 13.40 3.93
N LYS A 298 -16.89 14.67 4.19
CA LYS A 298 -17.69 15.83 3.80
C LYS A 298 -17.79 15.97 2.28
N ALA A 299 -16.71 15.70 1.55
CA ALA A 299 -16.73 15.71 0.08
C ALA A 299 -17.68 14.62 -0.46
N CYS A 300 -17.60 13.40 0.07
CA CYS A 300 -18.51 12.31 -0.32
C CYS A 300 -19.98 12.61 0.02
N ALA A 301 -20.26 13.18 1.19
CA ALA A 301 -21.63 13.54 1.59
C ALA A 301 -22.21 14.63 0.68
N ASN A 302 -21.44 15.69 0.41
CA ASN A 302 -21.87 16.76 -0.50
C ASN A 302 -22.07 16.29 -1.94
N GLN A 303 -21.33 15.27 -2.39
CA GLN A 303 -21.53 14.64 -3.70
C GLN A 303 -22.84 13.85 -3.73
N ALA A 304 -23.12 13.07 -2.68
CA ALA A 304 -24.36 12.31 -2.57
C ALA A 304 -25.62 13.21 -2.58
N GLU A 305 -25.57 14.35 -1.88
CA GLU A 305 -26.68 15.34 -1.86
C GLU A 305 -26.95 15.97 -3.25
N ARG A 306 -25.92 16.09 -4.10
CA ARG A 306 -26.07 16.63 -5.47
C ARG A 306 -26.60 15.61 -6.47
N SER A 307 -26.49 14.32 -6.15
CA SER A 307 -26.94 13.20 -6.99
C SER A 307 -28.42 12.84 -6.74
N GLU A 308 -29.05 13.39 -5.70
CA GLU A 308 -30.50 13.25 -5.51
C GLU A 308 -31.25 14.13 -6.51
N PRO A 309 -32.17 13.56 -7.32
CA PRO A 309 -32.95 14.37 -8.25
C PRO A 309 -33.83 15.33 -7.45
N SER A 310 -33.69 16.62 -7.75
CA SER A 310 -34.63 17.66 -7.30
C SER A 310 -36.05 17.26 -7.72
N HIS A 311 -36.91 17.02 -6.72
CA HIS A 311 -38.32 16.70 -6.87
C HIS A 311 -39.09 17.75 -7.68
#